data_AF-A0A7W6SP46-F1
#
_entry.id   AF-A0A7W6SP46-F1
#
_cell.length_a   1.000
_cell.length_b   1.000
_cell.length_c   1.000
_cell.angle_alpha   90.00
_cell.angle_beta   90.00
_cell.angle_gamma   90.00
#
_symmetry.space_group_name_H-M   'P 1'
#
loop_
_entity.id
_entity.type
_entity.pdbx_description
1 polymer ?
#
loop_
_entity_poly.entity_id
_entity_poly.type
_entity_poly.pdbx_seq_one_letter_code
_entity_poly.pdbx_strand_id
1 'polypeptide(L)' 'MSASSTGDRRAMNILRELHAAEKELVGRAVVLTDGKAGTIDGVYLDDEHGLRISVAGHEGRWPISTVKHIEN' A
#
# COMPACT_ATOMS: atom_id res chain seq x y z
N MET A 1 -16.68 20.40 21.66
CA MET A 1 -16.05 19.46 20.71
C MET A 1 -17.16 18.73 20.00
N SER A 2 -17.42 19.06 18.73
CA SER A 2 -18.49 18.44 17.95
C SER A 2 -18.20 16.94 17.82
N ALA A 3 -19.19 16.09 18.11
CA ALA A 3 -19.05 14.66 17.92
C ALA A 3 -18.70 14.39 16.46
N SER A 4 -17.58 13.70 16.23
CA SER A 4 -17.12 13.25 14.91
C SER A 4 -18.27 12.56 14.17
N SER A 5 -18.57 13.02 12.96
CA SER A 5 -19.66 12.45 12.16
C SER A 5 -19.36 10.98 11.84
N THR A 6 -20.39 10.21 11.47
CA THR A 6 -20.15 8.83 11.03
C THR A 6 -19.22 8.77 9.80
N GLY A 7 -19.24 9.80 8.95
CA GLY A 7 -18.30 9.94 7.82
C GLY A 7 -16.87 10.14 8.28
N ASP A 8 -16.65 11.05 9.23
CA ASP A 8 -15.32 11.34 9.77
C ASP A 8 -14.68 10.10 10.40
N ARG A 9 -15.47 9.33 11.16
CA ARG A 9 -14.99 8.07 11.76
C ARG A 9 -14.57 7.04 10.71
N ARG A 10 -15.31 6.92 9.61
CA ARG A 10 -14.95 6.02 8.50
C ARG A 10 -13.67 6.49 7.81
N ALA A 11 -13.55 7.77 7.50
CA ALA A 11 -12.36 8.33 6.88
C ALA A 11 -11.11 8.13 7.75
N MET A 12 -11.25 8.33 9.07
CA MET A 12 -10.16 8.08 10.02
C MET A 12 -9.75 6.61 10.11
N ASN A 13 -10.71 5.68 10.00
CA ASN A 13 -10.38 4.26 9.95
C ASN A 13 -9.59 3.91 8.68
N ILE A 14 -10.01 4.41 7.51
CA ILE A 14 -9.29 4.17 6.24
C ILE A 14 -7.86 4.69 6.34
N LEU A 15 -7.67 5.89 6.88
CA LEU A 15 -6.33 6.47 7.05
C LEU A 15 -5.47 5.69 8.04
N ARG A 16 -6.06 5.13 9.10
CA ARG A 16 -5.35 4.24 10.04
C ARG A 16 -4.89 2.95 9.36
N GLU A 17 -5.77 2.30 8.60
CA GLU A 17 -5.43 1.07 7.87
C GLU A 17 -4.37 1.32 6.80
N LEU A 18 -4.47 2.44 6.07
CA LEU A 18 -3.44 2.86 5.11
C LEU A 18 -2.08 3.03 5.80
N HIS A 19 -2.05 3.72 6.94
CA HIS A 19 -0.80 3.94 7.67
C HIS A 19 -0.22 2.64 8.24
N ALA A 20 -1.07 1.71 8.67
CA ALA A 20 -0.63 0.38 9.09
C ALA A 20 0.01 -0.38 7.92
N ALA A 21 -0.61 -0.35 6.73
CA ALA A 21 -0.06 -0.96 5.53
C ALA A 21 1.27 -0.33 5.08
N GLU A 22 1.39 1.01 5.13
CA GLU A 22 2.66 1.71 4.86
C GLU A 22 3.77 1.20 5.78
N LYS A 23 3.50 1.10 7.08
CA LYS A 23 4.48 0.63 8.07
C LYS A 23 4.92 -0.81 7.85
N GLU A 24 4.02 -1.67 7.37
CA GLU A 24 4.32 -3.09 7.13
C GLU A 24 5.10 -3.32 5.83
N LEU A 25 4.75 -2.57 4.78
CA LEU A 25 5.17 -2.83 3.40
C LEU A 25 6.35 -1.97 2.95
N VAL A 26 6.41 -0.69 3.33
CA VAL A 26 7.48 0.20 2.88
C VAL A 26 8.83 -0.32 3.40
N GLY A 27 9.82 -0.35 2.52
CA GLY A 27 11.14 -0.92 2.81
C GLY A 27 11.23 -2.43 2.62
N ARG A 28 10.11 -3.14 2.40
CA ARG A 28 10.15 -4.56 2.02
C ARG A 28 10.68 -4.74 0.61
N ALA A 29 11.50 -5.76 0.42
CA ALA A 29 11.94 -6.18 -0.90
C ALA A 29 10.82 -6.92 -1.63
N VAL A 30 10.73 -6.71 -2.94
CA VAL A 30 9.82 -7.41 -3.85
C VAL A 30 10.60 -7.90 -5.06
N VAL A 31 10.19 -9.05 -5.61
CA VAL A 31 10.71 -9.58 -6.87
C VAL A 31 9.62 -9.44 -7.92
N LEU A 32 9.96 -8.82 -9.04
CA LEU A 32 9.08 -8.60 -10.16
C LEU A 32 9.07 -9.80 -11.11
N THR A 33 8.07 -9.84 -11.99
CA THR A 33 7.90 -10.91 -12.98
C THR A 33 9.03 -10.97 -14.01
N ASP A 34 9.75 -9.86 -14.23
CA ASP A 34 10.94 -9.81 -15.07
C ASP A 34 12.23 -10.28 -14.34
N GLY A 35 12.09 -10.76 -13.10
CA GLY A 35 13.19 -11.26 -12.26
C GLY A 35 13.97 -10.17 -11.53
N LYS A 36 13.63 -8.89 -11.69
CA LYS A 36 14.30 -7.81 -10.97
C LYS A 36 13.78 -7.70 -9.54
N ALA A 37 14.68 -7.37 -8.62
CA ALA A 37 14.33 -7.03 -7.26
C ALA A 37 14.25 -5.51 -7.10
N GLY A 38 13.26 -5.06 -6.34
CA GLY A 38 13.12 -3.68 -5.93
C GLY A 38 12.63 -3.58 -4.50
N THR A 39 12.47 -2.36 -4.00
CA THR A 39 11.98 -2.09 -2.64
C THR A 39 10.70 -1.28 -2.74
N ILE A 40 9.69 -1.62 -1.94
CA ILE A 40 8.47 -0.82 -1.88
C ILE A 40 8.81 0.55 -1.27
N ASP A 41 8.53 1.62 -2.01
CA ASP A 41 8.84 3.00 -1.62
C ASP A 41 7.62 3.74 -1.05
N GLY A 42 6.41 3.28 -1.38
CA GLY A 42 5.18 3.91 -0.90
C GLY A 42 3.93 3.11 -1.19
N VAL A 43 2.87 3.35 -0.40
CA VAL A 43 1.55 2.74 -0.51
C VAL A 43 0.50 3.83 -0.75
N TYR A 44 -0.47 3.57 -1.60
CA TYR A 44 -1.45 4.56 -2.05
C TYR A 44 -2.84 3.96 -2.15
N LEU A 45 -3.87 4.77 -1.90
CA LEU A 45 -5.25 4.41 -2.21
C LEU A 45 -5.52 4.58 -3.71
N ASP A 46 -6.37 3.72 -4.25
CA ASP A 46 -6.84 3.74 -5.63
C ASP A 46 -8.32 3.38 -5.70
N ASP A 47 -9.06 4.10 -6.55
CA ASP A 47 -10.51 3.99 -6.63
C ASP A 47 -10.98 2.62 -7.18
N GLU A 48 -10.14 1.97 -8.00
CA GLU A 48 -10.45 0.65 -8.59
C GLU A 48 -9.85 -0.52 -7.80
N HIS A 49 -8.59 -0.40 -7.35
CA HIS A 49 -7.83 -1.54 -6.82
C HIS A 49 -7.65 -1.51 -5.29
N GLY A 50 -8.16 -0.47 -4.62
CA GLY A 50 -8.04 -0.28 -3.17
C GLY A 50 -6.66 0.21 -2.76
N LEU A 51 -5.65 -0.66 -2.79
CA LEU A 51 -4.26 -0.33 -2.42
C LEU A 51 -3.30 -0.59 -3.57
N ARG A 52 -2.41 0.38 -3.82
CA ARG A 52 -1.31 0.28 -4.78
C ARG A 52 0.03 0.56 -4.11
N ILE A 53 1.09 -0.02 -4.65
CA ILE A 53 2.46 0.19 -4.22
C ILE A 53 3.29 0.86 -5.32
N SER A 54 4.28 1.64 -4.91
CA SER A 54 5.38 2.03 -5.79
C SER A 54 6.63 1.23 -5.41
N VAL A 55 7.47 0.94 -6.40
CA VAL A 55 8.71 0.19 -6.20
C VAL A 55 9.86 1.07 -6.66
N ALA A 56 10.84 1.28 -5.79
CA ALA A 56 12.01 2.09 -6.08
C ALA A 56 12.72 1.60 -7.35
N GLY A 57 12.97 2.52 -8.28
CA GLY A 57 13.59 2.21 -9.57
C GLY A 57 12.64 1.65 -10.64
N HIS A 58 11.33 1.56 -10.36
CA HIS A 58 10.32 1.11 -11.31
C HIS A 58 9.23 2.17 -11.49
N GLU A 59 8.86 2.41 -12.74
CA GLU A 59 7.81 3.37 -13.06
C GLU A 59 6.43 2.85 -12.70
N GLY A 60 5.57 3.77 -12.26
CA GLY A 60 4.16 3.50 -12.01
C GLY A 60 3.84 2.98 -10.60
N ARG A 61 2.53 2.79 -10.38
CA ARG A 61 1.97 2.21 -9.15
C ARG A 61 1.27 0.92 -9.50
N TRP A 62 1.49 -0.12 -8.73
CA TRP A 62 1.06 -1.48 -9.01
C TRP A 62 0.04 -1.92 -7.97
N PRO A 63 -1.04 -2.66 -8.34
CA PRO A 63 -2.00 -3.16 -7.36
C PRO A 63 -1.29 -4.05 -6.33
N ILE A 64 -1.62 -3.92 -5.04
CA ILE A 64 -1.00 -4.77 -4.01
C ILE A 64 -1.25 -6.27 -4.26
N SER A 65 -2.35 -6.61 -4.93
CA SER A 65 -2.70 -7.98 -5.30
C SER A 65 -1.69 -8.66 -6.23
N THR A 66 -0.79 -7.89 -6.87
CA THR A 66 0.31 -8.45 -7.67
C THR A 66 1.53 -8.84 -6.83
N VAL A 67 1.59 -8.43 -5.56
CA VAL A 67 2.66 -8.80 -4.63
C VAL A 67 2.37 -10.20 -4.08
N LYS A 68 3.30 -11.12 -4.30
CA LYS A 68 3.26 -12.45 -3.67
C LYS A 68 4.23 -12.48 -2.50
N HIS A 69 3.75 -12.89 -1.34
CA HIS A 69 4.61 -13.22 -0.23
C HIS A 69 5.29 -14.55 -0.51
N ILE A 70 6.62 -14.56 -0.49
CA ILE A 70 7.40 -15.80 -0.47
C ILE A 70 7.60 -16.11 1.02
N GLU A 71 6.86 -17.09 1.54
CA GLU A 71 7.12 -17.65 2.86
C GLU A 71 8.28 -18.65 2.74
N ASN A 72 9.22 -18.58 3.69
CA ASN A 72 10.33 -19.53 3.82
C ASN A 72 9.91 -20.76 4.62
#